data_AF-A0A939AU42-F1
#
_entry.id   AF-A0A939AU42-F1
#
_cell.length_a   1.000
_cell.length_b   1.000
_cell.length_c   1.000
_cell.angle_alpha   90.00
_cell.angle_beta   90.00
_cell.angle_gamma   90.00
#
_symmetry.space_group_name_H-M   'P 1'
#
loop_
_entity.id
_entity.type
_entity.pdbx_description
1 polymer ?
#
loop_
_entity_poly.entity_id
_entity_poly.type
_entity_poly.pdbx_seq_one_letter_code
_entity_poly.pdbx_strand_id
1 'polypeptide(L)'
;MRKETHYFDIQPQIVRAGREATITVRPRFDGRWFRAGDALRVSVIPMEGRPWQSIHPASEQRLVHPVEGALQVRYAFEGEGEHVLLIETTGEEKPHLLADLRLFALEDDLFGRLPFKGDLHIHSAYSDGLEPPAYVAAACRRIGLDFMAVTDHRKYTPSLEAMAAFEGVAHDLRIYGGEEVHPPDNPVHIVNFGGRFSINDLFASAAYRAEVKAIAATLADLPAGADPYPLASCIWCFDKIRAAGGLGVFCHPDWFSRYRYDVPGYLASLLFERQPFDAVELLGGYPLHEIESNRLQAAHYHEARASGKRIPIVGVSDAHGCERGDLFGWYYTVVFAPSSDLADLIQSIKDLYSVAVEAMSAEMPRAHGPYRLVKYAQFLLREIFPQHDELCVEEGRLMLAHLAGDRAAAGALAGLQGRTAALYRRLWDG
;
A
#
# COMPACT_ATOMS: atom_id res chain seq x y z
N MET A 1 -15.02 4.70 8.26
CA MET A 1 -15.76 5.07 7.04
C MET A 1 -16.44 6.42 7.23
N ARG A 2 -16.48 7.29 6.20
CA ARG A 2 -17.19 8.58 6.29
C ARG A 2 -18.71 8.37 6.30
N LYS A 3 -19.41 9.22 7.05
CA LYS A 3 -20.87 9.19 7.18
C LYS A 3 -21.57 9.16 5.82
N GLU A 4 -21.11 9.97 4.87
CA GLU A 4 -21.76 10.18 3.58
C GLU A 4 -21.77 8.92 2.70
N THR A 5 -20.69 8.13 2.73
CA THR A 5 -20.58 6.87 1.97
C THR A 5 -21.55 5.76 2.42
N HIS A 6 -22.15 5.90 3.62
CA HIS A 6 -23.26 5.04 4.04
C HIS A 6 -24.57 5.39 3.34
N TYR A 7 -24.78 6.66 2.96
CA TYR A 7 -26.07 7.15 2.46
C TYR A 7 -26.08 7.37 0.95
N PHE A 8 -24.93 7.65 0.35
CA PHE A 8 -24.83 8.00 -1.06
C PHE A 8 -23.76 7.18 -1.77
N ASP A 9 -24.11 6.71 -2.97
CA ASP A 9 -23.16 6.25 -3.98
C ASP A 9 -22.78 7.42 -4.89
N ILE A 10 -21.49 7.53 -5.20
CA ILE A 10 -20.92 8.52 -6.13
C ILE A 10 -20.16 7.78 -7.22
N GLN A 11 -20.48 8.06 -8.49
CA GLN A 11 -19.88 7.39 -9.63
C GLN A 11 -19.70 8.34 -10.84
N PRO A 12 -18.51 8.40 -11.44
CA PRO A 12 -17.25 7.88 -10.92
C PRO A 12 -16.79 8.72 -9.69
N GLN A 13 -15.98 8.13 -8.81
CA GLN A 13 -15.36 8.86 -7.69
C GLN A 13 -13.92 9.31 -8.03
N ILE A 14 -13.28 8.60 -8.97
CA ILE A 14 -11.98 8.95 -9.56
C ILE A 14 -12.19 9.33 -11.01
N VAL A 15 -11.65 10.48 -11.40
CA VAL A 15 -11.81 11.04 -12.75
C VAL A 15 -10.47 11.41 -13.36
N ARG A 16 -10.46 11.65 -14.67
CA ARG A 16 -9.26 12.13 -15.37
C ARG A 16 -9.14 13.65 -15.25
N ALA A 17 -7.97 14.12 -14.85
CA ALA A 17 -7.57 15.52 -14.95
C ALA A 17 -7.52 15.97 -16.42
N GLY A 18 -7.74 17.26 -16.65
CA GLY A 18 -7.84 17.88 -17.98
C GLY A 18 -9.06 17.44 -18.79
N ARG A 19 -10.02 16.70 -18.21
CA ARG A 19 -11.19 16.16 -18.92
C ARG A 19 -12.49 16.50 -18.20
N GLU A 20 -13.57 16.46 -18.97
CA GLU A 20 -14.92 16.56 -18.44
C GLU A 20 -15.47 15.19 -18.10
N ALA A 21 -16.18 15.09 -16.97
CA ALA A 21 -16.89 13.88 -16.57
C ALA A 21 -18.29 14.23 -16.04
N THR A 22 -19.20 13.27 -16.07
CA THR A 22 -20.52 13.37 -15.43
C THR A 22 -20.52 12.53 -14.17
N ILE A 23 -20.64 13.19 -13.02
CA ILE A 23 -20.72 12.55 -11.71
C ILE A 23 -22.18 12.28 -11.38
N THR A 24 -22.50 11.02 -11.13
CA THR A 24 -23.81 10.58 -10.67
C THR A 24 -23.78 10.36 -9.17
N VAL A 25 -24.69 11.02 -8.44
CA VAL A 25 -24.89 10.83 -7.00
C VAL A 25 -26.26 10.20 -6.77
N ARG A 26 -26.28 9.03 -6.12
CA ARG A 26 -27.51 8.27 -5.86
C ARG A 26 -27.62 7.92 -4.36
N PRO A 27 -28.77 8.14 -3.71
CA PRO A 27 -28.99 7.63 -2.37
C PRO A 27 -29.03 6.09 -2.37
N ARG A 28 -28.32 5.45 -1.43
CA ARG A 28 -28.24 3.99 -1.29
C ARG A 28 -29.52 3.35 -0.76
N PHE A 29 -30.29 4.14 -0.01
CA PHE A 29 -31.52 3.71 0.63
C PHE A 29 -32.62 4.69 0.28
N ASP A 30 -33.86 4.18 0.27
CA ASP A 30 -35.07 4.99 0.14
C ASP A 30 -35.20 5.93 1.34
N GLY A 31 -34.53 7.06 1.24
CA GLY A 31 -34.75 8.25 2.03
C GLY A 31 -35.26 9.34 1.10
N ARG A 32 -36.05 10.26 1.64
CA ARG A 32 -36.57 11.41 0.89
C ARG A 32 -35.47 12.47 0.63
N TRP A 33 -34.29 12.03 0.19
CA TRP A 33 -33.08 12.82 -0.05
C TRP A 33 -33.19 13.66 -1.33
N PHE A 34 -33.56 13.03 -2.45
CA PHE A 34 -33.72 13.66 -3.77
C PHE A 34 -35.13 13.37 -4.30
N ARG A 35 -36.02 14.37 -4.30
CA ARG A 35 -37.41 14.20 -4.74
C ARG A 35 -37.59 14.74 -6.16
N ALA A 36 -38.56 14.17 -6.88
CA ALA A 36 -38.98 14.69 -8.17
C ALA A 36 -39.51 16.12 -7.99
N GLY A 37 -38.95 17.06 -8.75
CA GLY A 37 -39.28 18.49 -8.67
C GLY A 37 -38.37 19.31 -7.75
N ASP A 38 -37.47 18.68 -6.98
CA ASP A 38 -36.47 19.42 -6.21
C ASP A 38 -35.52 20.18 -7.15
N ALA A 39 -35.07 21.34 -6.71
CA ALA A 39 -33.93 22.04 -7.27
C ALA A 39 -32.85 22.08 -6.19
N LEU A 40 -31.73 21.40 -6.40
CA LEU A 40 -30.65 21.33 -5.41
C LEU A 40 -29.46 22.16 -5.90
N ARG A 41 -28.82 22.87 -4.97
CA ARG A 41 -27.58 23.58 -5.28
C ARG A 41 -26.43 22.58 -5.15
N VAL A 42 -25.70 22.41 -6.24
CA VAL A 42 -24.50 21.59 -6.28
C VAL A 42 -23.29 22.50 -6.49
N SER A 43 -22.30 22.38 -5.61
CA SER A 43 -21.04 23.12 -5.69
C SER A 43 -19.88 22.15 -5.89
N VAL A 44 -19.09 22.34 -6.95
CA VAL A 44 -17.82 21.63 -7.14
C VAL A 44 -16.67 22.56 -6.81
N ILE A 45 -15.82 22.15 -5.86
CA ILE A 45 -14.75 22.99 -5.30
C ILE A 45 -13.41 22.25 -5.41
N PRO A 46 -12.48 22.70 -6.27
CA PRO A 46 -11.12 22.16 -6.28
C PRO A 46 -10.40 22.57 -5.00
N MET A 47 -9.82 21.61 -4.26
CA MET A 47 -9.18 21.89 -2.97
C MET A 47 -7.88 22.70 -3.10
N GLU A 48 -7.23 22.64 -4.26
CA GLU A 48 -6.03 23.44 -4.57
C GLU A 48 -6.37 24.89 -4.97
N GLY A 49 -7.65 25.26 -4.99
CA GLY A 49 -8.12 26.54 -5.50
C GLY A 49 -8.04 26.64 -7.04
N ARG A 50 -8.25 27.84 -7.58
CA ARG A 50 -7.93 28.16 -8.98
C ARG A 50 -6.81 29.20 -9.03
N PRO A 51 -5.99 29.26 -10.10
CA PRO A 51 -4.81 30.14 -10.18
C PRO A 51 -5.06 31.65 -10.00
N TRP A 52 -6.33 32.09 -10.02
CA TRP A 52 -6.74 33.50 -9.97
C TRP A 52 -7.81 33.80 -8.91
N GLN A 53 -7.93 32.99 -7.85
CA GLN A 53 -9.00 33.17 -6.85
C GLN A 53 -8.68 34.20 -5.75
N SER A 54 -9.69 34.98 -5.40
CA SER A 54 -9.76 35.81 -4.19
C SER A 54 -10.08 34.95 -2.95
N ILE A 55 -10.17 35.57 -1.77
CA ILE A 55 -10.31 34.95 -0.43
C ILE A 55 -11.52 33.98 -0.30
N HIS A 56 -12.45 33.98 -1.26
CA HIS A 56 -13.56 33.02 -1.33
C HIS A 56 -13.29 31.95 -2.40
N PRO A 57 -13.41 30.64 -2.09
CA PRO A 57 -13.19 29.59 -3.07
C PRO A 57 -14.18 29.77 -4.22
N ALA A 58 -13.70 29.89 -5.47
CA ALA A 58 -14.61 29.88 -6.62
C ALA A 58 -15.11 28.45 -6.81
N SER A 59 -16.22 28.20 -6.14
CA SER A 59 -17.10 27.07 -6.40
C SER A 59 -17.84 27.33 -7.70
N GLU A 60 -17.87 26.34 -8.59
CA GLU A 60 -18.85 26.37 -9.67
C GLU A 60 -20.17 25.86 -9.10
N GLN A 61 -21.12 26.76 -8.94
CA GLN A 61 -22.43 26.45 -8.38
C GLN A 61 -23.43 26.24 -9.52
N ARG A 62 -24.20 25.15 -9.42
CA ARG A 62 -25.25 24.83 -10.38
C ARG A 62 -26.51 24.41 -9.66
N LEU A 63 -27.65 24.79 -10.21
CA LEU A 63 -28.93 24.21 -9.83
C LEU A 63 -29.11 22.92 -10.62
N VAL A 64 -29.30 21.80 -9.91
CA VAL A 64 -29.44 20.47 -10.48
C VAL A 64 -30.76 19.87 -10.02
N HIS A 65 -31.48 19.28 -10.96
CA HIS A 65 -32.75 18.60 -10.69
C HIS A 65 -32.52 17.09 -10.66
N PRO A 66 -33.01 16.36 -9.64
CA PRO A 66 -32.93 14.92 -9.63
C PRO A 66 -33.69 14.29 -10.81
N VAL A 67 -33.05 13.32 -11.47
CA VAL A 67 -33.66 12.49 -12.52
C VAL A 67 -33.58 11.03 -12.04
N GLU A 68 -34.72 10.35 -12.02
CA GLU A 68 -34.81 8.96 -11.54
C GLU A 68 -34.17 8.72 -10.16
N GLY A 69 -34.33 9.70 -9.25
CA GLY A 69 -33.80 9.62 -7.88
C GLY A 69 -32.28 9.84 -7.76
N ALA A 70 -31.60 10.27 -8.83
CA ALA A 70 -30.17 10.58 -8.82
C ALA A 70 -29.90 12.02 -9.28
N LEU A 71 -28.78 12.59 -8.83
CA LEU A 71 -28.23 13.84 -9.36
C LEU A 71 -27.13 13.53 -10.36
N GLN A 72 -27.13 14.22 -11.50
CA GLN A 72 -26.08 14.14 -12.51
C GLN A 72 -25.40 15.50 -12.65
N VAL A 73 -24.09 15.53 -12.46
CA VAL A 73 -23.29 16.75 -12.38
C VAL A 73 -22.15 16.65 -13.37
N ARG A 74 -22.27 17.38 -14.49
CA ARG A 74 -21.22 17.46 -15.52
C ARG A 74 -20.18 18.50 -15.13
N TYR A 75 -18.90 18.16 -15.02
CA TYR A 75 -17.86 19.09 -14.58
C TYR A 75 -16.52 18.84 -15.30
N ALA A 76 -15.78 19.91 -15.60
CA ALA A 76 -14.45 19.85 -16.20
C ALA A 76 -13.38 19.93 -15.11
N PHE A 77 -12.63 18.84 -14.91
CA PHE A 77 -11.61 18.73 -13.88
C PHE A 77 -10.28 19.25 -14.42
N GLU A 78 -9.98 20.53 -14.24
CA GLU A 78 -8.86 21.23 -14.90
C GLU A 78 -7.47 20.68 -14.55
N GLY A 79 -7.29 20.07 -13.37
CA GLY A 79 -6.02 19.52 -12.94
C GLY A 79 -6.17 18.42 -11.90
N GLU A 80 -5.07 17.71 -11.65
CA GLU A 80 -5.02 16.66 -10.64
C GLU A 80 -5.20 17.19 -9.21
N GLY A 81 -6.05 16.52 -8.43
CA GLY A 81 -6.30 16.85 -7.04
C GLY A 81 -7.69 16.48 -6.53
N GLU A 82 -7.87 16.64 -5.23
CA GLU A 82 -9.15 16.41 -4.57
C GLU A 82 -10.13 17.53 -4.88
N HIS A 83 -11.38 17.15 -5.13
CA HIS A 83 -12.51 18.04 -5.34
C HIS A 83 -13.61 17.73 -4.32
N VAL A 84 -14.22 18.79 -3.77
CA VAL A 84 -15.39 18.70 -2.89
C VAL A 84 -16.64 18.90 -3.71
N LEU A 85 -17.62 17.99 -3.56
CA LEU A 85 -18.95 18.09 -4.12
C LEU A 85 -19.94 18.30 -2.98
N LEU A 86 -20.44 19.53 -2.82
CA LEU A 86 -21.44 19.89 -1.82
C LEU A 86 -22.83 19.88 -2.47
N ILE A 87 -23.80 19.26 -1.81
CA ILE A 87 -25.21 19.23 -2.24
C ILE A 87 -26.05 19.90 -1.16
N GLU A 88 -26.76 20.96 -1.51
CA GLU A 88 -27.56 21.76 -0.57
C GLU A 88 -29.01 21.94 -1.07
N THR A 89 -29.95 22.10 -0.12
CA THR A 89 -31.32 22.50 -0.45
C THR A 89 -31.38 23.94 -0.97
N THR A 90 -32.44 24.27 -1.72
CA THR A 90 -32.70 25.63 -2.20
C THR A 90 -34.07 26.12 -1.73
N GLY A 91 -34.25 27.44 -1.68
CA GLY A 91 -35.55 28.06 -1.34
C GLY A 91 -35.82 28.27 0.14
N GLU A 92 -34.92 27.86 1.04
CA GLU A 92 -35.01 28.09 2.48
C GLU A 92 -34.18 29.31 2.90
N GLU A 93 -34.55 29.99 4.00
CA GLU A 93 -33.77 31.13 4.55
C GLU A 93 -32.32 30.74 4.87
N LYS A 94 -32.07 29.46 5.19
CA LYS A 94 -30.75 28.89 5.40
C LYS A 94 -30.62 27.56 4.64
N PRO A 95 -29.74 27.45 3.64
CA PRO A 95 -29.56 26.19 2.91
C PRO A 95 -29.07 25.08 3.84
N HIS A 96 -29.65 23.89 3.69
CA HIS A 96 -29.24 22.69 4.43
C HIS A 96 -28.30 21.84 3.58
N LEU A 97 -27.14 21.51 4.14
CA LEU A 97 -26.18 20.58 3.52
C LEU A 97 -26.72 19.15 3.59
N LEU A 98 -27.02 18.57 2.43
CA LEU A 98 -27.49 17.19 2.29
C LEU A 98 -26.31 16.21 2.19
N ALA A 99 -25.24 16.59 1.50
CA ALA A 99 -24.05 15.74 1.35
C ALA A 99 -22.77 16.56 1.14
N ASP A 100 -21.68 16.11 1.75
CA ASP A 100 -20.29 16.52 1.48
C ASP A 100 -19.54 15.29 0.94
N LEU A 101 -19.37 15.25 -0.37
CA LEU A 101 -18.76 14.13 -1.08
C LEU A 101 -17.39 14.55 -1.63
N ARG A 102 -16.48 13.58 -1.73
CA ARG A 102 -15.11 13.81 -2.20
C ARG A 102 -14.82 13.00 -3.47
N LEU A 103 -14.16 13.65 -4.41
CA LEU A 103 -13.71 13.14 -5.70
C LEU A 103 -12.21 13.38 -5.84
N PHE A 104 -11.53 12.59 -6.66
CA PHE A 104 -10.13 12.86 -7.00
C PHE A 104 -9.91 12.80 -8.51
N ALA A 105 -9.35 13.87 -9.08
CA ALA A 105 -8.94 13.91 -10.46
C ALA A 105 -7.47 13.48 -10.56
N LEU A 106 -7.13 12.59 -11.49
CA LEU A 106 -5.79 12.05 -11.70
C LEU A 106 -5.26 12.35 -13.10
N GLU A 107 -3.97 12.65 -13.22
CA GLU A 107 -3.30 12.61 -14.51
C GLU A 107 -3.25 11.19 -15.08
N ASP A 108 -3.06 11.08 -16.40
CA ASP A 108 -3.22 9.82 -17.14
C ASP A 108 -2.27 8.69 -16.65
N ASP A 109 -1.09 9.02 -16.12
CA ASP A 109 -0.14 8.03 -15.60
C ASP A 109 -0.64 7.34 -14.31
N LEU A 110 -1.30 8.07 -13.42
CA LEU A 110 -1.85 7.53 -12.17
C LEU A 110 -3.28 7.03 -12.35
N PHE A 111 -4.06 7.61 -13.27
CA PHE A 111 -5.41 7.13 -13.59
C PHE A 111 -5.41 5.69 -14.11
N GLY A 112 -4.38 5.31 -14.89
CA GLY A 112 -4.19 3.94 -15.38
C GLY A 112 -3.67 2.95 -14.34
N ARG A 113 -3.62 3.31 -13.05
CA ARG A 113 -3.12 2.50 -11.95
C ARG A 113 -4.18 2.40 -10.85
N LEU A 114 -4.41 1.18 -10.37
CA LEU A 114 -5.25 0.92 -9.22
C LEU A 114 -4.38 0.87 -7.95
N PRO A 115 -4.92 1.30 -6.79
CA PRO A 115 -4.20 1.22 -5.53
C PRO A 115 -4.36 -0.17 -4.91
N PHE A 116 -3.26 -0.88 -4.68
CA PHE A 116 -3.23 -2.18 -4.02
C PHE A 116 -2.53 -2.07 -2.66
N LYS A 117 -3.17 -2.52 -1.60
CA LYS A 117 -2.59 -2.60 -0.26
C LYS A 117 -1.80 -3.90 -0.12
N GLY A 118 -0.60 -3.86 0.43
CA GLY A 118 0.11 -5.09 0.70
C GLY A 118 1.24 -4.95 1.70
N ASP A 119 1.66 -6.10 2.21
CA ASP A 119 2.69 -6.21 3.21
C ASP A 119 3.64 -7.34 2.82
N LEU A 120 4.91 -7.00 2.75
CA LEU A 120 5.96 -7.81 2.15
C LEU A 120 6.93 -8.36 3.21
N HIS A 121 6.73 -8.04 4.48
CA HIS A 121 7.59 -8.48 5.58
C HIS A 121 6.72 -8.92 6.78
N ILE A 122 6.46 -10.22 6.89
CA ILE A 122 5.63 -10.82 7.96
C ILE A 122 6.14 -12.21 8.30
N HIS A 123 6.17 -12.54 9.60
CA HIS A 123 6.67 -13.82 10.11
C HIS A 123 5.57 -14.77 10.54
N SER A 124 5.87 -16.07 10.45
CA SER A 124 5.00 -17.15 10.88
C SER A 124 5.63 -17.95 12.02
N ALA A 125 4.89 -18.93 12.53
CA ALA A 125 5.35 -19.90 13.53
C ALA A 125 6.60 -20.69 13.12
N TYR A 126 7.02 -20.62 11.85
CA TYR A 126 8.17 -21.37 11.35
C TYR A 126 9.48 -20.61 11.52
N SER A 127 9.48 -19.32 11.87
CA SER A 127 10.66 -18.63 12.41
C SER A 127 10.41 -18.25 13.87
N ASP A 128 9.95 -17.03 14.13
CA ASP A 128 9.66 -16.47 15.45
C ASP A 128 8.33 -15.71 15.52
N GLY A 129 7.50 -15.82 14.48
CA GLY A 129 6.07 -15.49 14.53
C GLY A 129 5.25 -16.52 15.33
N LEU A 130 3.94 -16.28 15.44
CA LEU A 130 3.05 -17.11 16.28
C LEU A 130 2.16 -18.04 15.46
N GLU A 131 1.57 -17.56 14.37
CA GLU A 131 0.57 -18.31 13.61
C GLU A 131 1.16 -19.05 12.40
N PRO A 132 0.56 -20.18 11.96
CA PRO A 132 1.01 -20.89 10.76
C PRO A 132 0.91 -20.03 9.49
N PRO A 133 1.74 -20.28 8.45
CA PRO A 133 1.78 -19.46 7.24
C PRO A 133 0.42 -19.23 6.56
N ALA A 134 -0.40 -20.28 6.46
CA ALA A 134 -1.74 -20.19 5.88
C ALA A 134 -2.67 -19.25 6.68
N TYR A 135 -2.58 -19.28 8.01
CA TYR A 135 -3.35 -18.39 8.87
C TYR A 135 -2.94 -16.94 8.63
N VAL A 136 -1.63 -16.66 8.56
CA VAL A 136 -1.09 -15.32 8.31
C VAL A 136 -1.66 -14.75 7.01
N ALA A 137 -1.69 -15.53 5.93
CA ALA A 137 -2.27 -15.10 4.66
C ALA A 137 -3.78 -14.76 4.77
N ALA A 138 -4.58 -15.60 5.41
CA ALA A 138 -6.00 -15.31 5.64
C ALA A 138 -6.23 -14.08 6.52
N ALA A 139 -5.41 -13.91 7.56
CA ALA A 139 -5.43 -12.76 8.45
C ALA A 139 -5.06 -11.46 7.69
N CYS A 140 -4.10 -11.53 6.76
CA CYS A 140 -3.72 -10.41 5.89
C CYS A 140 -4.91 -9.93 5.06
N ARG A 141 -5.66 -10.86 4.47
CA ARG A 141 -6.88 -10.48 3.74
C ARG A 141 -7.89 -9.82 4.66
N ARG A 142 -8.09 -10.36 5.86
CA ARG A 142 -9.04 -9.82 6.84
C ARG A 142 -8.75 -8.38 7.26
N ILE A 143 -7.50 -7.92 7.18
CA ILE A 143 -7.12 -6.52 7.47
C ILE A 143 -7.05 -5.63 6.21
N GLY A 144 -7.55 -6.13 5.07
CA GLY A 144 -7.68 -5.35 3.85
C GLY A 144 -6.43 -5.31 2.98
N LEU A 145 -5.57 -6.33 3.04
CA LEU A 145 -4.47 -6.48 2.08
C LEU A 145 -4.97 -7.15 0.78
N ASP A 146 -4.41 -6.70 -0.34
CA ASP A 146 -4.59 -7.23 -1.69
C ASP A 146 -3.46 -8.16 -2.10
N PHE A 147 -2.27 -7.96 -1.55
CA PHE A 147 -1.14 -8.86 -1.74
C PHE A 147 -0.30 -9.00 -0.48
N MET A 148 0.37 -10.14 -0.33
CA MET A 148 1.27 -10.37 0.79
C MET A 148 2.35 -11.41 0.48
N ALA A 149 3.40 -11.46 1.30
CA ALA A 149 4.32 -12.59 1.38
C ALA A 149 4.66 -12.92 2.84
N VAL A 150 4.67 -14.21 3.19
CA VAL A 150 5.32 -14.67 4.43
C VAL A 150 6.82 -14.66 4.16
N THR A 151 7.60 -14.08 5.06
CA THR A 151 9.03 -13.86 4.88
C THR A 151 9.81 -14.32 6.10
N ASP A 152 9.54 -15.53 6.57
CA ASP A 152 10.23 -16.11 7.73
C ASP A 152 11.75 -16.02 7.64
N HIS A 153 12.38 -15.75 8.78
CA HIS A 153 13.84 -15.76 8.91
C HIS A 153 14.46 -17.02 8.33
N ARG A 154 15.29 -16.84 7.29
CA ARG A 154 16.12 -17.89 6.65
C ARG A 154 15.33 -19.02 5.99
N LYS A 155 14.03 -18.87 5.80
CA LYS A 155 13.14 -19.96 5.33
C LYS A 155 12.22 -19.48 4.21
N TYR A 156 12.35 -20.10 3.05
CA TYR A 156 11.50 -19.81 1.89
C TYR A 156 10.23 -20.67 1.83
N THR A 157 10.31 -21.94 2.24
CA THR A 157 9.20 -22.90 2.25
C THR A 157 7.89 -22.41 2.91
N PRO A 158 7.90 -21.64 4.02
CA PRO A 158 6.67 -21.17 4.65
C PRO A 158 5.79 -20.34 3.72
N SER A 159 6.38 -19.51 2.86
CA SER A 159 5.62 -18.74 1.86
C SER A 159 4.93 -19.64 0.83
N LEU A 160 5.58 -20.73 0.43
CA LEU A 160 4.99 -21.74 -0.46
C LEU A 160 3.84 -22.50 0.22
N GLU A 161 3.95 -22.77 1.52
CA GLU A 161 2.86 -23.37 2.30
C GLU A 161 1.64 -22.44 2.34
N ALA A 162 1.86 -21.14 2.57
CA ALA A 162 0.78 -20.15 2.54
C ALA A 162 0.08 -20.08 1.17
N MET A 163 0.85 -20.16 0.08
CA MET A 163 0.31 -20.21 -1.29
C MET A 163 -0.51 -21.50 -1.52
N ALA A 164 0.07 -22.65 -1.18
CA ALA A 164 -0.55 -23.95 -1.40
C ALA A 164 -1.86 -24.13 -0.61
N ALA A 165 -1.96 -23.52 0.57
CA ALA A 165 -3.15 -23.61 1.43
C ALA A 165 -4.43 -23.03 0.80
N PHE A 166 -4.29 -22.16 -0.21
CA PHE A 166 -5.42 -21.57 -0.93
C PHE A 166 -5.41 -21.89 -2.42
N GLU A 167 -4.56 -22.83 -2.87
CA GLU A 167 -4.56 -23.29 -4.25
C GLU A 167 -5.92 -23.93 -4.60
N GLY A 168 -6.54 -23.43 -5.67
CA GLY A 168 -7.88 -23.88 -6.10
C GLY A 168 -9.04 -23.33 -5.26
N VAL A 169 -8.78 -22.47 -4.28
CA VAL A 169 -9.81 -21.73 -3.53
C VAL A 169 -9.96 -20.35 -4.15
N ALA A 170 -11.19 -19.95 -4.49
CA ALA A 170 -11.44 -18.65 -5.09
C ALA A 170 -11.28 -17.53 -4.06
N HIS A 171 -10.32 -16.63 -4.24
CA HIS A 171 -10.16 -15.42 -3.44
C HIS A 171 -9.46 -14.31 -4.23
N ASP A 172 -9.51 -13.07 -3.74
CA ASP A 172 -8.86 -11.89 -4.34
C ASP A 172 -7.43 -11.64 -3.84
N LEU A 173 -7.05 -12.16 -2.65
CA LEU A 173 -5.70 -11.97 -2.11
C LEU A 173 -4.64 -12.58 -3.03
N ARG A 174 -3.59 -11.84 -3.37
CA ARG A 174 -2.40 -12.37 -4.04
C ARG A 174 -1.34 -12.79 -3.01
N ILE A 175 -1.05 -14.08 -2.94
CA ILE A 175 -0.04 -14.63 -2.04
C ILE A 175 1.21 -14.92 -2.86
N TYR A 176 2.33 -14.30 -2.50
CA TYR A 176 3.60 -14.44 -3.21
C TYR A 176 4.64 -15.16 -2.36
N GLY A 177 5.59 -15.82 -3.05
CA GLY A 177 6.74 -16.44 -2.40
C GLY A 177 7.62 -15.37 -1.74
N GLY A 178 8.29 -15.74 -0.65
CA GLY A 178 9.14 -14.81 0.08
C GLY A 178 9.96 -15.48 1.17
N GLU A 179 10.97 -14.74 1.64
CA GLU A 179 11.82 -15.07 2.79
C GLU A 179 12.50 -13.79 3.27
N GLU A 180 12.92 -13.77 4.53
CA GLU A 180 13.93 -12.83 4.99
C GLU A 180 15.31 -13.51 4.95
N VAL A 181 16.21 -12.88 4.23
CA VAL A 181 17.56 -13.35 3.93
C VAL A 181 18.52 -12.82 4.98
N HIS A 182 19.29 -13.72 5.60
CA HIS A 182 20.37 -13.38 6.53
C HIS A 182 21.70 -13.81 5.91
N PRO A 183 22.41 -12.91 5.22
CA PRO A 183 23.69 -13.25 4.62
C PRO A 183 24.71 -13.60 5.71
N PRO A 184 25.55 -14.65 5.53
CA PRO A 184 26.55 -15.04 6.51
C PRO A 184 27.50 -13.88 6.86
N ASP A 185 27.82 -13.70 8.14
CA ASP A 185 28.71 -12.64 8.65
C ASP A 185 28.32 -11.22 8.24
N ASN A 186 27.03 -10.98 8.02
CA ASN A 186 26.48 -9.68 7.63
C ASN A 186 25.31 -9.32 8.56
N PRO A 187 25.30 -8.14 9.19
CA PRO A 187 24.17 -7.73 10.04
C PRO A 187 22.92 -7.30 9.25
N VAL A 188 23.02 -7.14 7.93
CA VAL A 188 21.90 -6.64 7.12
C VAL A 188 20.88 -7.74 6.88
N HIS A 189 19.63 -7.44 7.18
CA HIS A 189 18.48 -8.23 6.78
C HIS A 189 17.93 -7.75 5.43
N ILE A 190 17.50 -8.70 4.59
CA ILE A 190 17.02 -8.43 3.24
C ILE A 190 15.78 -9.25 2.95
N VAL A 191 14.68 -8.63 2.58
CA VAL A 191 13.50 -9.37 2.08
C VAL A 191 13.65 -9.67 0.59
N ASN A 192 13.41 -10.92 0.24
CA ASN A 192 13.25 -11.40 -1.14
C ASN A 192 11.75 -11.57 -1.43
N PHE A 193 11.09 -10.55 -1.97
CA PHE A 193 9.66 -10.61 -2.27
C PHE A 193 9.39 -11.12 -3.69
N GLY A 194 8.63 -12.21 -3.82
CA GLY A 194 8.21 -12.78 -5.10
C GLY A 194 9.30 -13.53 -5.88
N GLY A 195 10.51 -13.68 -5.32
CA GLY A 195 11.57 -14.46 -5.95
C GLY A 195 11.18 -15.93 -6.09
N ARG A 196 11.62 -16.60 -7.16
CA ARG A 196 11.28 -18.00 -7.48
C ARG A 196 12.11 -19.07 -6.75
N PHE A 197 13.15 -18.68 -6.01
CA PHE A 197 14.01 -19.59 -5.26
C PHE A 197 14.61 -18.90 -4.04
N SER A 198 15.02 -19.70 -3.05
CA SER A 198 15.65 -19.21 -1.83
C SER A 198 17.08 -18.72 -2.08
N ILE A 199 17.39 -17.52 -1.59
CA ILE A 199 18.75 -16.98 -1.51
C ILE A 199 19.48 -17.57 -0.31
N ASN A 200 18.78 -17.84 0.79
CA ASN A 200 19.36 -18.49 1.97
C ASN A 200 19.98 -19.85 1.63
N ASP A 201 19.31 -20.65 0.79
CA ASP A 201 19.81 -21.95 0.33
C ASP A 201 21.10 -21.85 -0.48
N LEU A 202 21.35 -20.71 -1.14
CA LEU A 202 22.55 -20.51 -1.96
C LEU A 202 23.82 -20.28 -1.12
N PHE A 203 23.69 -19.87 0.14
CA PHE A 203 24.83 -19.55 1.02
C PHE A 203 25.67 -20.78 1.37
N ALA A 204 25.09 -21.98 1.33
CA ALA A 204 25.82 -23.22 1.57
C ALA A 204 26.83 -23.55 0.45
N SER A 205 26.70 -22.92 -0.72
CA SER A 205 27.59 -23.15 -1.85
C SER A 205 28.95 -22.45 -1.69
N ALA A 206 30.02 -23.09 -2.15
CA ALA A 206 31.33 -22.45 -2.23
C ALA A 206 31.35 -21.24 -3.19
N ALA A 207 30.39 -21.19 -4.13
CA ALA A 207 30.24 -20.11 -5.09
C ALA A 207 29.93 -18.77 -4.40
N TYR A 208 29.11 -18.77 -3.34
CA TYR A 208 28.74 -17.55 -2.60
C TYR A 208 29.98 -16.76 -2.16
N ARG A 209 30.89 -17.39 -1.40
CA ARG A 209 32.09 -16.70 -0.89
C ARG A 209 33.03 -16.24 -2.00
N ALA A 210 33.16 -17.01 -3.07
CA ALA A 210 33.99 -16.65 -4.21
C ALA A 210 33.43 -15.44 -4.97
N GLU A 211 32.13 -15.42 -5.25
CA GLU A 211 31.43 -14.34 -5.94
C GLU A 211 31.42 -13.05 -5.09
N VAL A 212 31.14 -13.14 -3.79
CA VAL A 212 31.20 -11.98 -2.88
C VAL A 212 32.63 -11.43 -2.81
N LYS A 213 33.66 -12.27 -2.75
CA LYS A 213 35.06 -11.82 -2.79
C LYS A 213 35.39 -11.09 -4.10
N ALA A 214 34.86 -11.58 -5.22
CA ALA A 214 35.04 -10.92 -6.51
C ALA A 214 34.38 -9.54 -6.54
N ILE A 215 33.15 -9.41 -6.03
CA ILE A 215 32.45 -8.12 -5.90
C ILE A 215 33.25 -7.19 -4.97
N ALA A 216 33.67 -7.67 -3.80
CA ALA A 216 34.45 -6.90 -2.83
C ALA A 216 35.73 -6.32 -3.43
N ALA A 217 36.41 -7.06 -4.31
CA ALA A 217 37.61 -6.59 -5.01
C ALA A 217 37.36 -5.44 -6.00
N THR A 218 36.10 -5.21 -6.40
CA THR A 218 35.70 -4.10 -7.29
C THR A 218 35.23 -2.85 -6.55
N LEU A 219 35.01 -2.94 -5.23
CA LEU A 219 34.53 -1.82 -4.43
C LEU A 219 35.65 -0.79 -4.22
N ALA A 220 35.34 0.46 -4.52
CA ALA A 220 36.21 1.62 -4.31
C ALA A 220 35.53 2.66 -3.41
N ASP A 221 36.32 3.63 -2.95
CA ASP A 221 35.88 4.77 -2.13
C ASP A 221 35.18 4.35 -0.82
N LEU A 222 35.70 3.31 -0.17
CA LEU A 222 35.23 2.88 1.13
C LEU A 222 35.87 3.74 2.25
N PRO A 223 35.15 4.00 3.35
CA PRO A 223 35.72 4.66 4.52
C PRO A 223 36.97 3.95 5.04
N ALA A 224 37.90 4.70 5.63
CA ALA A 224 39.13 4.13 6.17
C ALA A 224 38.83 3.05 7.22
N GLY A 225 39.36 1.84 6.99
CA GLY A 225 39.15 0.69 7.87
C GLY A 225 37.81 -0.03 7.69
N ALA A 226 36.98 0.37 6.73
CA ALA A 226 35.74 -0.36 6.42
C ALA A 226 36.05 -1.71 5.75
N ASP A 227 35.37 -2.75 6.22
CA ASP A 227 35.38 -4.06 5.58
C ASP A 227 34.50 -4.02 4.32
N PRO A 228 35.03 -4.35 3.12
CA PRO A 228 34.22 -4.41 1.89
C PRO A 228 33.19 -5.55 1.89
N TYR A 229 33.37 -6.57 2.73
CA TYR A 229 32.58 -7.79 2.68
C TYR A 229 31.07 -7.57 2.88
N PRO A 230 30.58 -6.84 3.91
CA PRO A 230 29.14 -6.67 4.11
C PRO A 230 28.44 -5.99 2.93
N LEU A 231 29.05 -4.95 2.35
CA LEU A 231 28.48 -4.28 1.17
C LEU A 231 28.46 -5.21 -0.06
N ALA A 232 29.55 -5.94 -0.30
CA ALA A 232 29.64 -6.91 -1.40
C ALA A 232 28.63 -8.06 -1.25
N SER A 233 28.43 -8.53 -0.02
CA SER A 233 27.44 -9.55 0.34
C SER A 233 26.01 -9.05 0.08
N CYS A 234 25.68 -7.81 0.44
CA CYS A 234 24.39 -7.20 0.12
C CYS A 234 24.17 -7.09 -1.40
N ILE A 235 25.15 -6.57 -2.15
CA ILE A 235 25.09 -6.47 -3.62
C ILE A 235 24.79 -7.84 -4.23
N TRP A 236 25.53 -8.86 -3.80
CA TRP A 236 25.33 -10.23 -4.25
C TRP A 236 23.90 -10.71 -3.99
N CYS A 237 23.38 -10.50 -2.78
CA CYS A 237 22.02 -10.92 -2.44
C CYS A 237 20.98 -10.25 -3.33
N PHE A 238 21.05 -8.92 -3.49
CA PHE A 238 20.12 -8.19 -4.35
C PHE A 238 20.19 -8.64 -5.81
N ASP A 239 21.37 -8.94 -6.34
CA ASP A 239 21.52 -9.46 -7.70
C ASP A 239 20.91 -10.86 -7.86
N LYS A 240 21.06 -11.74 -6.86
CA LYS A 240 20.42 -13.06 -6.89
C LYS A 240 18.90 -12.97 -6.74
N ILE A 241 18.39 -12.03 -5.94
CA ILE A 241 16.94 -11.76 -5.84
C ILE A 241 16.39 -11.32 -7.20
N ARG A 242 17.06 -10.42 -7.91
CA ARG A 242 16.69 -10.03 -9.28
C ARG A 242 16.74 -11.20 -10.25
N ALA A 243 17.76 -12.07 -10.15
CA ALA A 243 17.84 -13.28 -10.95
C ALA A 243 16.68 -14.27 -10.65
N ALA A 244 16.20 -14.29 -9.40
CA ALA A 244 14.99 -15.00 -8.99
C ALA A 244 13.71 -14.34 -9.49
N GLY A 245 13.78 -13.12 -10.04
CA GLY A 245 12.63 -12.32 -10.47
C GLY A 245 11.90 -11.60 -9.33
N GLY A 246 12.50 -11.54 -8.15
CA GLY A 246 11.93 -10.88 -6.97
C GLY A 246 12.32 -9.41 -6.84
N LEU A 247 11.75 -8.77 -5.82
CA LEU A 247 12.10 -7.43 -5.34
C LEU A 247 12.97 -7.57 -4.09
N GLY A 248 14.19 -7.05 -4.16
CA GLY A 248 15.09 -7.02 -3.00
C GLY A 248 14.88 -5.78 -2.15
N VAL A 249 14.41 -5.96 -0.92
CA VAL A 249 14.13 -4.86 0.03
C VAL A 249 15.23 -4.79 1.08
N PHE A 250 15.79 -3.59 1.29
CA PHE A 250 16.67 -3.33 2.43
C PHE A 250 15.84 -3.06 3.68
N CYS A 251 15.90 -3.97 4.66
CA CYS A 251 15.03 -3.97 5.83
C CYS A 251 15.56 -3.09 6.96
N HIS A 252 14.60 -2.48 7.67
CA HIS A 252 14.74 -1.74 8.93
C HIS A 252 16.14 -1.11 9.18
N PRO A 253 16.59 -0.14 8.34
CA PRO A 253 17.97 0.38 8.36
C PRO A 253 18.41 1.01 9.68
N ASP A 254 17.47 1.58 10.44
CA ASP A 254 17.73 2.27 11.71
C ASP A 254 17.22 1.44 12.92
N TRP A 255 17.15 0.11 12.80
CA TRP A 255 16.77 -0.75 13.92
C TRP A 255 17.80 -0.66 15.04
N PHE A 256 17.34 -0.18 16.21
CA PHE A 256 18.17 -0.04 17.41
C PHE A 256 17.99 -1.25 18.31
N SER A 257 19.03 -2.08 18.44
CA SER A 257 19.01 -3.29 19.25
C SER A 257 20.35 -3.50 19.95
N ARG A 258 20.33 -4.13 21.13
CA ARG A 258 21.55 -4.45 21.90
C ARG A 258 22.49 -3.25 22.07
N TYR A 259 21.91 -2.07 22.36
CA TYR A 259 22.60 -0.80 22.61
C TYR A 259 23.27 -0.12 21.40
N ARG A 260 22.92 -0.50 20.18
CA ARG A 260 23.44 0.12 18.94
C ARG A 260 22.45 -0.07 17.78
N TYR A 261 22.69 0.61 16.66
CA TYR A 261 22.06 0.21 15.40
C TYR A 261 22.63 -1.13 14.94
N ASP A 262 21.76 -2.07 14.55
CA ASP A 262 22.20 -3.41 14.16
C ASP A 262 22.99 -3.34 12.85
N VAL A 263 22.48 -2.58 11.87
CA VAL A 263 23.26 -2.16 10.71
C VAL A 263 24.19 -1.01 11.11
N PRO A 264 25.52 -1.17 11.00
CA PRO A 264 26.45 -0.09 11.31
C PRO A 264 26.20 1.13 10.42
N GLY A 265 26.23 2.34 10.99
CA GLY A 265 25.90 3.57 10.26
C GLY A 265 26.69 3.77 8.96
N TYR A 266 27.98 3.43 8.92
CA TYR A 266 28.77 3.52 7.68
C TYR A 266 28.24 2.60 6.57
N LEU A 267 27.76 1.40 6.92
CA LEU A 267 27.22 0.43 5.98
C LEU A 267 25.85 0.88 5.49
N ALA A 268 24.99 1.37 6.39
CA ALA A 268 23.72 1.99 6.01
C ALA A 268 23.95 3.15 5.02
N SER A 269 24.85 4.08 5.32
CA SER A 269 25.19 5.19 4.42
C SER A 269 25.67 4.69 3.05
N LEU A 270 26.55 3.69 3.00
CA LEU A 270 27.01 3.11 1.74
C LEU A 270 25.88 2.45 0.95
N LEU A 271 24.95 1.74 1.61
CA LEU A 271 23.79 1.14 0.96
C LEU A 271 22.85 2.21 0.39
N PHE A 272 22.58 3.29 1.12
CA PHE A 272 21.79 4.43 0.61
C PHE A 272 22.50 5.19 -0.52
N GLU A 273 23.82 5.31 -0.47
CA GLU A 273 24.58 5.99 -1.51
C GLU A 273 24.63 5.18 -2.81
N ARG A 274 24.98 3.89 -2.70
CA ARG A 274 25.18 2.96 -3.82
C ARG A 274 23.87 2.35 -4.34
N GLN A 275 22.82 2.35 -3.52
CA GLN A 275 21.48 1.80 -3.81
C GLN A 275 21.49 0.42 -4.50
N PRO A 276 22.17 -0.60 -3.93
CA PRO A 276 22.16 -1.93 -4.54
C PRO A 276 20.82 -2.66 -4.36
N PHE A 277 19.93 -2.17 -3.50
CA PHE A 277 18.58 -2.67 -3.27
C PHE A 277 17.60 -2.20 -4.35
N ASP A 278 16.45 -2.87 -4.49
CA ASP A 278 15.36 -2.40 -5.35
C ASP A 278 14.40 -1.46 -4.62
N ALA A 279 14.19 -1.65 -3.31
CA ALA A 279 13.44 -0.75 -2.44
C ALA A 279 14.01 -0.74 -1.02
N VAL A 280 13.66 0.30 -0.24
CA VAL A 280 13.96 0.36 1.19
C VAL A 280 12.68 0.26 2.00
N GLU A 281 12.77 -0.45 3.12
CA GLU A 281 11.77 -0.43 4.17
C GLU A 281 11.77 0.95 4.84
N LEU A 282 10.93 1.85 4.34
CA LEU A 282 10.82 3.22 4.87
C LEU A 282 10.15 3.20 6.23
N LEU A 283 9.09 2.42 6.36
CA LEU A 283 8.39 2.15 7.60
C LEU A 283 8.48 0.65 7.87
N GLY A 284 9.12 0.31 8.98
CA GLY A 284 9.25 -1.05 9.48
C GLY A 284 8.38 -1.32 10.70
N GLY A 285 8.37 -2.59 11.12
CA GLY A 285 7.60 -3.07 12.25
C GLY A 285 8.19 -2.71 13.60
N TYR A 286 8.15 -1.43 13.96
CA TYR A 286 8.55 -0.98 15.28
C TYR A 286 7.34 -0.78 16.21
N PRO A 287 7.33 -1.40 17.40
CA PRO A 287 6.34 -1.11 18.42
C PRO A 287 6.48 0.34 18.91
N LEU A 288 5.49 0.84 19.66
CA LEU A 288 5.43 2.26 20.06
C LEU A 288 6.69 2.78 20.77
N HIS A 289 7.40 1.94 21.50
CA HIS A 289 8.62 2.31 22.22
C HIS A 289 9.88 2.37 21.33
N GLU A 290 9.80 1.88 20.09
CA GLU A 290 10.88 1.86 19.08
C GLU A 290 10.55 2.74 17.85
N ILE A 291 9.43 3.48 17.87
CA ILE A 291 8.97 4.29 16.74
C ILE A 291 9.97 5.36 16.28
N GLU A 292 10.95 5.70 17.11
CA GLU A 292 12.06 6.58 16.72
C GLU A 292 12.79 6.06 15.48
N SER A 293 12.95 4.74 15.32
CA SER A 293 13.57 4.14 14.13
C SER A 293 12.81 4.49 12.84
N ASN A 294 11.47 4.42 12.84
CA ASN A 294 10.66 4.87 11.69
C ASN A 294 10.80 6.37 11.41
N ARG A 295 10.95 7.21 12.45
CA ARG A 295 11.15 8.65 12.28
C ARG A 295 12.49 8.97 11.65
N LEU A 296 13.55 8.28 12.05
CA LEU A 296 14.89 8.43 11.49
C LEU A 296 14.93 7.97 10.02
N GLN A 297 14.34 6.81 9.71
CA GLN A 297 14.21 6.31 8.35
C GLN A 297 13.47 7.30 7.44
N ALA A 298 12.35 7.85 7.92
CA ALA A 298 11.59 8.87 7.18
C ALA A 298 12.40 10.16 6.95
N ALA A 299 13.11 10.64 7.97
CA ALA A 299 13.96 11.83 7.86
C ALA A 299 15.09 11.62 6.85
N HIS A 300 15.79 10.47 6.93
CA HIS A 300 16.88 10.13 6.02
C HIS A 300 16.39 10.00 4.57
N TYR A 301 15.22 9.38 4.33
CA TYR A 301 14.60 9.33 3.02
C TYR A 301 14.30 10.74 2.45
N HIS A 302 13.77 11.64 3.27
CA HIS A 302 13.49 13.00 2.83
C HIS A 302 14.76 13.78 2.50
N GLU A 303 15.82 13.65 3.31
CA GLU A 303 17.13 14.24 3.03
C GLU A 303 17.75 13.69 1.75
N ALA A 304 17.72 12.36 1.56
CA ALA A 304 18.22 11.72 0.36
C ALA A 304 17.46 12.22 -0.89
N ARG A 305 16.13 12.33 -0.83
CA ARG A 305 15.33 12.89 -1.93
C ARG A 305 15.61 14.37 -2.19
N ALA A 306 15.83 15.16 -1.14
CA ALA A 306 16.20 16.58 -1.29
C ALA A 306 17.56 16.73 -2.00
N SER A 307 18.47 15.77 -1.84
CA SER A 307 19.72 15.68 -2.58
C SER A 307 19.60 15.12 -4.01
N GLY A 308 18.38 14.80 -4.47
CA GLY A 308 18.08 14.32 -5.82
C GLY A 308 18.07 12.80 -5.99
N LYS A 309 18.21 12.02 -4.91
CA LYS A 309 18.11 10.54 -4.97
C LYS A 309 16.68 10.10 -5.29
N ARG A 310 16.58 9.03 -6.09
CA ARG A 310 15.32 8.34 -6.40
C ARG A 310 15.35 7.00 -5.68
N ILE A 311 14.59 6.88 -4.59
CA ILE A 311 14.61 5.72 -3.70
C ILE A 311 13.20 5.13 -3.68
N PRO A 312 12.98 3.94 -4.25
CA PRO A 312 11.75 3.18 -4.08
C PRO A 312 11.55 2.79 -2.63
N ILE A 313 10.30 2.84 -2.15
CA ILE A 313 9.96 2.64 -0.74
C ILE A 313 8.85 1.61 -0.58
N VAL A 314 8.89 0.92 0.55
CA VAL A 314 7.80 0.08 1.07
C VAL A 314 7.57 0.42 2.54
N GLY A 315 6.34 0.19 2.99
CA GLY A 315 5.99 0.07 4.41
C GLY A 315 5.58 -1.36 4.70
N VAL A 316 6.06 -1.94 5.79
CA VAL A 316 5.83 -3.35 6.13
C VAL A 316 5.69 -3.53 7.64
N SER A 317 4.94 -4.54 8.07
CA SER A 317 4.60 -4.69 9.49
C SER A 317 5.68 -5.35 10.32
N ASP A 318 6.57 -6.15 9.71
CA ASP A 318 7.52 -7.05 10.39
C ASP A 318 6.83 -7.79 11.56
N ALA A 319 5.58 -8.21 11.33
CA ALA A 319 4.73 -8.69 12.40
C ALA A 319 5.04 -10.14 12.76
N HIS A 320 5.09 -10.40 14.07
CA HIS A 320 5.37 -11.71 14.67
C HIS A 320 4.12 -12.31 15.36
N GLY A 321 2.95 -11.83 14.96
CA GLY A 321 1.67 -12.26 15.49
C GLY A 321 0.51 -11.48 14.88
N CYS A 322 -0.51 -12.18 14.40
CA CYS A 322 -1.68 -11.54 13.78
C CYS A 322 -2.70 -11.00 14.80
N GLU A 323 -2.67 -11.49 16.04
CA GLU A 323 -3.71 -11.21 17.06
C GLU A 323 -3.16 -10.54 18.33
N ARG A 324 -1.95 -9.96 18.28
CA ARG A 324 -1.30 -9.32 19.43
C ARG A 324 -1.82 -7.91 19.74
N GLY A 325 -2.43 -7.25 18.75
CA GLY A 325 -2.87 -5.86 18.84
C GLY A 325 -1.79 -4.83 18.57
N ASP A 326 -0.58 -5.27 18.19
CA ASP A 326 0.53 -4.46 17.73
C ASP A 326 1.10 -4.96 16.40
N LEU A 327 1.79 -4.06 15.67
CA LEU A 327 2.50 -4.28 14.40
C LEU A 327 1.65 -4.75 13.21
N PHE A 328 0.94 -5.87 13.33
CA PHE A 328 0.14 -6.45 12.26
C PHE A 328 -0.94 -5.46 11.79
N GLY A 329 -0.81 -5.01 10.54
CA GLY A 329 -1.67 -3.99 9.94
C GLY A 329 -1.38 -2.54 10.36
N TRP A 330 -0.39 -2.29 11.22
CA TRP A 330 0.06 -0.93 11.55
C TRP A 330 0.87 -0.32 10.42
N TYR A 331 1.62 -1.11 9.67
CA TYR A 331 2.46 -0.63 8.59
C TYR A 331 2.24 -1.49 7.35
N TYR A 332 2.08 -0.84 6.20
CA TYR A 332 1.87 -1.51 4.92
C TYR A 332 2.24 -0.60 3.76
N THR A 333 2.30 -1.17 2.57
CA THR A 333 2.55 -0.46 1.32
C THR A 333 1.25 -0.27 0.56
N VAL A 334 1.04 0.92 -0.01
CA VAL A 334 0.07 1.11 -1.10
C VAL A 334 0.87 1.25 -2.38
N VAL A 335 0.65 0.32 -3.31
CA VAL A 335 1.27 0.32 -4.63
C VAL A 335 0.22 0.75 -5.66
N PHE A 336 0.54 1.75 -6.47
CA PHE A 336 -0.28 2.14 -7.61
C PHE A 336 0.21 1.35 -8.83
N ALA A 337 -0.54 0.34 -9.27
CA ALA A 337 -0.12 -0.55 -10.34
C ALA A 337 -1.23 -0.82 -11.37
N PRO A 338 -0.90 -1.17 -12.62
CA PRO A 338 -1.90 -1.59 -13.61
C PRO A 338 -2.74 -2.80 -13.17
N SER A 339 -2.11 -3.72 -12.44
CA SER A 339 -2.73 -4.92 -11.88
C SER A 339 -2.05 -5.34 -10.58
N SER A 340 -2.64 -6.30 -9.87
CA SER A 340 -2.04 -6.92 -8.70
C SER A 340 -1.07 -8.06 -9.04
N ASP A 341 -0.74 -8.27 -10.32
CA ASP A 341 0.24 -9.28 -10.73
C ASP A 341 1.65 -8.88 -10.26
N LEU A 342 2.47 -9.88 -9.91
CA LEU A 342 3.77 -9.66 -9.27
C LEU A 342 4.68 -8.71 -10.06
N ALA A 343 4.79 -8.89 -11.37
CA ALA A 343 5.66 -8.07 -12.21
C ALA A 343 5.23 -6.59 -12.21
N ASP A 344 3.92 -6.32 -12.22
CA ASP A 344 3.36 -4.98 -12.19
C ASP A 344 3.58 -4.32 -10.83
N LEU A 345 3.39 -5.05 -9.72
CA LEU A 345 3.67 -4.55 -8.38
C LEU A 345 5.15 -4.18 -8.20
N ILE A 346 6.06 -5.09 -8.58
CA ILE A 346 7.51 -4.87 -8.50
C ILE A 346 7.92 -3.67 -9.35
N GLN A 347 7.46 -3.60 -10.59
CA GLN A 347 7.81 -2.52 -11.49
C GLN A 347 7.27 -1.17 -11.00
N SER A 348 6.02 -1.12 -10.51
CA SER A 348 5.44 0.10 -9.94
C SER A 348 6.19 0.59 -8.71
N ILE A 349 6.61 -0.29 -7.80
CA ILE A 349 7.44 0.09 -6.64
C ILE A 349 8.73 0.73 -7.14
N LYS A 350 9.45 0.05 -8.05
CA LYS A 350 10.73 0.53 -8.61
C LYS A 350 10.59 1.85 -9.37
N ASP A 351 9.45 2.08 -10.00
CA ASP A 351 9.12 3.32 -10.71
C ASP A 351 8.64 4.45 -9.78
N LEU A 352 8.71 4.25 -8.46
CA LEU A 352 8.31 5.19 -7.39
C LEU A 352 6.80 5.42 -7.29
N TYR A 353 5.98 4.45 -7.73
CA TYR A 353 4.53 4.45 -7.60
C TYR A 353 4.08 3.68 -6.35
N SER A 354 4.72 3.96 -5.21
CA SER A 354 4.34 3.42 -3.91
C SER A 354 4.42 4.47 -2.80
N VAL A 355 3.63 4.25 -1.76
CA VAL A 355 3.76 4.95 -0.48
C VAL A 355 3.82 3.94 0.66
N ALA A 356 4.58 4.25 1.69
CA ALA A 356 4.55 3.53 2.96
C ALA A 356 3.46 4.15 3.84
N VAL A 357 2.61 3.34 4.48
CA VAL A 357 1.53 3.81 5.32
C VAL A 357 1.75 3.35 6.76
N GLU A 358 1.59 4.29 7.69
CA GLU A 358 1.49 4.07 9.12
C GLU A 358 0.03 4.25 9.56
N ALA A 359 -0.59 3.21 10.10
CA ALA A 359 -1.98 3.13 10.51
C ALA A 359 -2.11 2.59 11.96
N MET A 360 -1.24 3.07 12.84
CA MET A 360 -1.27 2.68 14.26
C MET A 360 -2.63 3.01 14.91
N SER A 361 -3.00 2.18 15.88
CA SER A 361 -4.33 2.20 16.51
C SER A 361 -4.71 3.59 17.07
N ALA A 362 -5.95 4.00 16.79
CA ALA A 362 -6.62 5.24 17.20
C ALA A 362 -6.25 6.55 16.46
N GLU A 363 -5.32 6.53 15.50
CA GLU A 363 -4.97 7.70 14.70
C GLU A 363 -5.42 7.57 13.24
N MET A 364 -5.52 8.71 12.55
CA MET A 364 -5.70 8.71 11.10
C MET A 364 -4.43 8.17 10.44
N PRO A 365 -4.54 7.20 9.50
CA PRO A 365 -3.38 6.69 8.79
C PRO A 365 -2.56 7.78 8.09
N ARG A 366 -1.25 7.64 8.12
CA ARG A 366 -0.28 8.55 7.54
C ARG A 366 0.47 7.88 6.39
N ALA A 367 0.33 8.41 5.20
CA ALA A 367 1.14 8.00 4.04
C ALA A 367 2.45 8.80 3.97
N HIS A 368 3.54 8.11 3.66
CA HIS A 368 4.88 8.62 3.47
C HIS A 368 5.38 8.29 2.05
N GLY A 369 5.95 9.26 1.36
CA GLY A 369 6.39 9.11 -0.02
C GLY A 369 6.46 10.43 -0.78
N PRO A 370 6.50 10.40 -2.13
CA PRO A 370 6.38 11.59 -2.96
C PRO A 370 5.07 12.34 -2.67
N TYR A 371 5.14 13.66 -2.48
CA TYR A 371 4.01 14.50 -2.06
C TYR A 371 2.73 14.28 -2.90
N ARG A 372 2.89 14.17 -4.23
CA ARG A 372 1.80 13.85 -5.16
C ARG A 372 1.04 12.57 -4.77
N LEU A 373 1.77 11.49 -4.52
CA LEU A 373 1.20 10.19 -4.14
C LEU A 373 0.64 10.21 -2.72
N VAL A 374 1.28 10.94 -1.79
CA VAL A 374 0.79 11.11 -0.42
C VAL A 374 -0.58 11.80 -0.41
N LYS A 375 -0.78 12.86 -1.21
CA LYS A 375 -2.10 13.51 -1.35
C LYS A 375 -3.17 12.52 -1.77
N TYR A 376 -2.87 11.72 -2.80
CA TYR A 376 -3.82 10.75 -3.32
C TYR A 376 -4.07 9.59 -2.33
N ALA A 377 -3.02 9.04 -1.72
CA ALA A 377 -3.15 8.00 -0.71
C ALA A 377 -3.99 8.45 0.49
N GLN A 378 -3.84 9.70 0.94
CA GLN A 378 -4.65 10.26 2.03
C GLN A 378 -6.14 10.37 1.68
N PHE A 379 -6.46 10.69 0.43
CA PHE A 379 -7.82 10.59 -0.07
C PHE A 379 -8.32 9.14 -0.04
N LEU A 380 -7.54 8.18 -0.55
CA LEU A 380 -7.91 6.76 -0.57
C LEU A 380 -8.16 6.20 0.83
N LEU A 381 -7.27 6.49 1.79
CA LEU A 381 -7.37 6.07 3.19
C LEU A 381 -8.66 6.55 3.86
N ARG A 382 -9.16 7.73 3.46
CA ARG A 382 -10.37 8.33 4.03
C ARG A 382 -11.65 7.90 3.32
N GLU A 383 -11.62 7.82 1.99
CA GLU A 383 -12.82 7.78 1.16
C GLU A 383 -13.06 6.40 0.50
N ILE A 384 -12.00 5.67 0.14
CA ILE A 384 -12.10 4.44 -0.67
C ILE A 384 -11.73 3.18 0.13
N PHE A 385 -10.58 3.17 0.81
CA PHE A 385 -10.11 1.98 1.52
C PHE A 385 -11.04 1.49 2.63
N PRO A 386 -11.79 2.32 3.37
CA PRO A 386 -12.77 1.81 4.32
C PRO A 386 -13.84 0.90 3.67
N GLN A 387 -14.29 1.22 2.46
CA GLN A 387 -15.25 0.39 1.72
C GLN A 387 -14.59 -0.89 1.20
N HIS A 388 -13.35 -0.77 0.71
CA HIS A 388 -12.54 -1.90 0.28
C HIS A 388 -12.31 -2.91 1.41
N ASP A 389 -11.88 -2.41 2.56
CA ASP A 389 -11.48 -3.23 3.70
C ASP A 389 -12.69 -3.99 4.29
N GLU A 390 -13.90 -3.42 4.26
CA GLU A 390 -15.13 -4.13 4.63
C GLU A 390 -15.34 -5.40 3.77
N LEU A 391 -15.07 -5.33 2.45
CA LEU A 391 -15.17 -6.49 1.56
C LEU A 391 -14.11 -7.55 1.90
N CYS A 392 -12.91 -7.09 2.22
CA CYS A 392 -11.78 -7.96 2.54
C CYS A 392 -11.95 -8.68 3.89
N VAL A 393 -12.58 -8.02 4.87
CA VAL A 393 -12.89 -8.62 6.19
C VAL A 393 -13.76 -9.87 6.03
N GLU A 394 -14.79 -9.81 5.18
CA GLU A 394 -15.68 -10.95 4.94
C GLU A 394 -14.92 -12.11 4.27
N GLU A 395 -14.13 -11.80 3.25
CA GLU A 395 -13.33 -12.79 2.53
C GLU A 395 -12.28 -13.44 3.43
N GLY A 396 -11.50 -12.66 4.19
CA GLY A 396 -10.50 -13.18 5.12
C GLY A 396 -11.08 -14.03 6.25
N ARG A 397 -12.29 -13.72 6.73
CA ARG A 397 -13.01 -14.57 7.69
C ARG A 397 -13.37 -15.93 7.11
N LEU A 398 -13.81 -15.98 5.86
CA LEU A 398 -14.10 -17.23 5.17
C LEU A 398 -12.83 -18.01 4.82
N MET A 399 -11.73 -17.33 4.49
CA MET A 399 -10.42 -17.97 4.34
C MET A 399 -10.01 -18.68 5.65
N LEU A 400 -10.15 -18.02 6.80
CA LEU A 400 -9.90 -18.65 8.11
C LEU A 400 -10.85 -19.82 8.40
N ALA A 401 -12.15 -19.68 8.08
CA ALA A 401 -13.12 -20.77 8.24
C ALA A 401 -12.78 -21.98 7.37
N HIS A 402 -12.30 -21.74 6.14
CA HIS A 402 -11.82 -22.78 5.24
C HIS A 402 -10.65 -23.57 5.86
N LEU A 403 -9.65 -22.87 6.39
CA LEU A 403 -8.52 -23.49 7.09
C LEU A 403 -8.97 -24.29 8.34
N ALA A 404 -10.03 -23.85 9.02
CA ALA A 404 -10.62 -24.55 10.15
C ALA A 404 -11.46 -25.79 9.74
N GLY A 405 -11.58 -26.09 8.44
CA GLY A 405 -12.27 -27.26 7.93
C GLY A 405 -13.76 -27.06 7.63
N ASP A 406 -14.25 -25.83 7.57
CA ASP A 406 -15.62 -25.55 7.13
C ASP A 406 -15.78 -25.86 5.63
N ARG A 407 -16.56 -26.90 5.33
CA ARG A 407 -16.81 -27.38 3.96
C ARG A 407 -17.63 -26.40 3.11
N ALA A 408 -18.38 -25.48 3.73
CA ALA A 408 -19.15 -24.47 3.01
C ALA A 408 -18.32 -23.23 2.64
N ALA A 409 -17.20 -22.99 3.33
CA ALA A 409 -16.42 -21.76 3.19
C ALA A 409 -15.88 -21.54 1.77
N ALA A 410 -15.37 -22.59 1.11
CA ALA A 410 -14.85 -22.49 -0.26
C ALA A 410 -15.93 -22.08 -1.28
N GLY A 411 -17.15 -22.59 -1.13
CA GLY A 411 -18.28 -22.20 -1.98
C GLY A 411 -18.73 -20.77 -1.72
N ALA A 412 -18.72 -20.33 -0.45
CA ALA A 412 -19.02 -18.94 -0.09
C ALA A 412 -17.97 -17.95 -0.63
N LEU A 413 -16.69 -18.31 -0.52
CA LEU A 413 -15.57 -17.54 -1.07
C LEU A 413 -15.68 -17.30 -2.58
N ALA A 414 -16.09 -18.32 -3.35
CA ALA A 414 -16.33 -18.18 -4.79
C ALA A 414 -17.39 -17.12 -5.15
N GLY A 415 -18.36 -16.89 -4.27
CA GLY A 415 -19.35 -15.81 -4.44
C GLY A 415 -18.83 -14.41 -4.08
N LEU A 416 -17.71 -14.31 -3.36
CA LEU A 416 -17.11 -13.04 -2.94
C LEU A 416 -15.97 -12.58 -3.86
N GLN A 417 -15.33 -13.49 -4.59
CA GLN A 417 -14.22 -13.17 -5.48
C GLN A 417 -14.60 -12.07 -6.49
N GLY A 418 -13.69 -11.12 -6.69
CA GLY A 418 -13.81 -10.02 -7.63
C GLY A 418 -14.58 -8.81 -7.08
N ARG A 419 -15.06 -8.84 -5.83
CA ARG A 419 -15.81 -7.71 -5.24
C ARG A 419 -14.96 -6.45 -5.09
N THR A 420 -13.67 -6.59 -4.78
CA THR A 420 -12.74 -5.44 -4.71
C THR A 420 -12.49 -4.83 -6.09
N ALA A 421 -12.27 -5.66 -7.10
CA ALA A 421 -12.17 -5.21 -8.49
C ALA A 421 -13.48 -4.58 -9.02
N ALA A 422 -14.64 -5.11 -8.61
CA ALA A 422 -15.94 -4.52 -8.95
C ALA A 422 -16.14 -3.16 -8.27
N LEU A 423 -15.70 -2.99 -7.02
CA LEU A 423 -15.68 -1.69 -6.35
C LEU A 423 -14.84 -0.69 -7.14
N TYR A 424 -13.60 -1.03 -7.51
CA TYR A 424 -12.74 -0.11 -8.26
C TYR A 424 -13.30 0.24 -9.64
N ARG A 425 -13.83 -0.74 -10.40
CA ARG A 425 -14.52 -0.45 -11.66
C ARG A 425 -15.65 0.56 -11.48
N ARG A 426 -16.50 0.38 -10.46
CA ARG A 426 -17.57 1.34 -10.15
C ARG A 426 -17.04 2.75 -9.81
N LEU A 427 -15.88 2.85 -9.15
CA LEU A 427 -15.32 4.13 -8.73
C LEU A 427 -14.50 4.84 -9.83
N TRP A 428 -13.96 4.11 -10.81
CA TRP A 428 -13.17 4.65 -11.92
C TRP A 428 -13.97 4.82 -13.22
N ASP A 429 -14.91 3.91 -13.48
CA ASP A 429 -15.73 3.92 -14.68
C ASP A 429 -17.03 4.67 -14.38
N GLY A 430 -17.33 5.68 -15.21
CA GLY A 430 -18.54 6.49 -15.15
C GLY A 430 -19.60 6.05 -16.15
#